data_AF-A0A2V7XLP8-F1
#
_entry.id   AF-A0A2V7XLP8-F1
#
_cell.length_a   1.000
_cell.length_b   1.000
_cell.length_c   1.000
_cell.angle_alpha   90.00
_cell.angle_beta   90.00
_cell.angle_gamma   90.00
#
_symmetry.space_group_name_H-M   'P 1'
#
loop_
_entity.id
_entity.type
_entity.pdbx_description
1 polymer ?
#
loop_
_entity_poly.entity_id
_entity_poly.type
_entity_poly.pdbx_seq_one_letter_code
_entity_poly.pdbx_strand_id
1 'polypeptide(L)'
;MEQRPLRGRSGRRMHYNGRTMASRPPIVIDYGAFQQPPSRLFRDYLTSAPAVQAFYEPARWDLEGLQASAESALRSPRPRDKVFEALIRQQEAREAPAAAAQARRLRDPRATALVTGQQAVLFGGPLYVLYKALAAVVLARALEARRGAPVVPVFWVAADDHDFAEIRSTTVLDEMGQIHDVRYSPHREPVGQPAAKITLDDTVTGIVEELRGHLPAGLHRDEVLSLLAACYRPGATLAEAFARLLSSLLPDLVV
;
A
#
# COMPACT_ATOMS: atom_id res chain seq x y z
N MET A 1 49.55 32.17 -34.17
CA MET A 1 49.10 30.79 -33.90
C MET A 1 47.87 30.91 -33.00
N GLU A 2 46.70 30.86 -33.63
CA GLU A 2 45.40 31.22 -33.04
C GLU A 2 44.97 30.24 -31.94
N GLN A 3 44.47 30.79 -30.83
CA GLN A 3 43.81 30.04 -29.77
C GLN A 3 42.38 29.67 -30.22
N ARG A 4 42.11 28.37 -30.35
CA ARG A 4 40.75 27.84 -30.59
C ARG A 4 40.01 27.73 -29.25
N PRO A 5 38.76 28.23 -29.13
CA PRO A 5 37.95 28.02 -27.93
C PRO A 5 37.30 26.63 -27.95
N LEU A 6 37.30 25.98 -26.78
CA LEU A 6 36.67 24.68 -26.51
C LEU A 6 35.15 24.78 -26.66
N ARG A 7 34.59 24.05 -27.63
CA ARG A 7 33.15 23.92 -27.85
C ARG A 7 32.50 23.18 -26.68
N GLY A 8 31.47 23.80 -26.11
CA GLY A 8 30.65 23.24 -25.05
C GLY A 8 29.95 21.94 -25.47
N ARG A 9 30.02 20.93 -24.60
CA ARG A 9 29.15 19.75 -24.68
C ARG A 9 27.76 20.18 -24.23
N SER A 10 26.89 20.41 -25.21
CA SER A 10 25.45 20.56 -25.03
C SER A 10 24.90 19.35 -24.28
N GLY A 11 24.53 19.55 -23.02
CA GLY A 11 23.73 18.60 -22.26
C GLY A 11 22.36 18.51 -22.93
N ARG A 12 22.09 17.37 -23.57
CA ARG A 12 20.75 17.02 -24.05
C ARG A 12 19.85 16.91 -22.81
N ARG A 13 19.20 18.02 -22.45
CA ARG A 13 18.05 18.01 -21.54
C ARG A 13 17.00 17.11 -22.17
N MET A 14 16.76 15.94 -21.58
CA MET A 14 15.57 15.18 -21.86
C MET A 14 14.38 16.06 -21.47
N HIS A 15 13.67 16.56 -22.47
CA HIS A 15 12.39 17.23 -22.28
C HIS A 15 11.37 16.15 -21.91
N TYR A 16 11.22 15.89 -20.60
CA TYR A 16 10.01 15.23 -20.11
C TYR A 16 8.82 16.13 -20.44
N ASN A 17 7.77 15.53 -21.00
CA ASN A 17 6.52 16.18 -21.40
C ASN A 17 6.07 17.19 -20.32
N GLY A 18 6.21 18.49 -20.60
CA GLY A 18 5.77 19.59 -19.73
C GLY A 18 4.25 19.76 -19.63
N ARG A 19 3.48 18.73 -19.96
CA ARG A 19 2.05 18.69 -19.66
C ARG A 19 1.92 18.20 -18.22
N THR A 20 1.71 19.13 -17.30
CA THR A 20 1.14 18.86 -15.98
C THR A 20 -0.01 17.86 -16.13
N MET A 21 0.18 16.62 -15.67
CA MET A 21 -0.89 15.62 -15.57
C MET A 21 -2.11 16.15 -14.81
N ALA A 22 -1.91 17.17 -13.96
CA ALA A 22 -2.93 17.84 -13.16
C ALA A 22 -4.06 18.53 -13.94
N SER A 23 -3.92 18.77 -15.25
CA SER A 23 -4.96 19.46 -16.05
C SER A 23 -5.84 18.54 -16.89
N ARG A 24 -5.61 17.22 -16.84
CA ARG A 24 -6.52 16.27 -17.49
C ARG A 24 -7.65 15.94 -16.51
N PRO A 25 -8.94 16.04 -16.92
CA PRO A 25 -10.01 15.51 -16.11
C PRO A 25 -9.71 14.03 -15.82
N PRO A 26 -9.98 13.54 -14.60
CA PRO A 26 -9.76 12.15 -14.26
C PRO A 26 -10.49 11.29 -15.30
N ILE A 27 -9.77 10.35 -15.91
CA ILE A 27 -10.39 9.35 -16.77
C ILE A 27 -11.15 8.43 -15.82
N VAL A 28 -12.47 8.58 -15.75
CA VAL A 28 -13.33 7.61 -15.10
C VAL A 28 -13.44 6.44 -16.07
N ILE A 29 -12.72 5.36 -15.77
CA ILE A 29 -12.84 4.13 -16.54
C ILE A 29 -14.13 3.44 -16.06
N ASP A 30 -15.12 3.34 -16.94
CA ASP A 30 -16.31 2.56 -16.67
C ASP A 30 -15.91 1.09 -16.54
N TYR A 31 -16.09 0.54 -15.34
CA TYR A 31 -15.79 -0.87 -15.10
C TYR A 31 -16.68 -1.81 -15.94
N GLY A 32 -17.84 -1.33 -16.40
CA GLY A 32 -18.70 -2.02 -17.36
C GLY A 32 -18.07 -2.19 -18.75
N ALA A 33 -17.08 -1.37 -19.11
CA ALA A 33 -16.36 -1.47 -20.38
C ALA A 33 -15.30 -2.60 -20.41
N PHE A 34 -14.95 -3.19 -19.26
CA PHE A 34 -14.04 -4.33 -19.23
C PHE A 34 -14.77 -5.62 -19.64
N GLN A 35 -14.43 -6.17 -20.81
CA GLN A 35 -15.00 -7.44 -21.30
C GLN A 35 -14.59 -8.63 -20.41
N GLN A 36 -13.40 -8.57 -19.81
CA GLN A 36 -12.91 -9.38 -18.68
C GLN A 36 -12.00 -8.49 -17.82
N PRO A 37 -11.89 -8.68 -16.48
CA PRO A 37 -12.41 -9.78 -15.68
C PRO A 37 -13.38 -9.37 -14.55
N PRO A 38 -14.36 -8.46 -14.71
CA PRO A 38 -15.40 -8.40 -13.71
C PRO A 38 -16.37 -9.56 -13.92
N SER A 39 -16.40 -10.51 -12.97
CA SER A 39 -17.42 -11.56 -12.91
C SER A 39 -18.83 -10.96 -12.97
N ARG A 40 -19.84 -11.74 -13.35
CA ARG A 40 -21.23 -11.27 -13.35
C ARG A 40 -21.62 -10.67 -11.98
N LEU A 41 -21.23 -11.35 -10.89
CA LEU A 41 -21.44 -10.86 -9.53
C LEU A 41 -20.81 -9.49 -9.31
N PHE A 42 -19.57 -9.29 -9.75
CA PHE A 42 -18.89 -8.00 -9.59
C PHE A 42 -19.58 -6.89 -10.38
N ARG A 43 -20.05 -7.15 -11.61
CA ARG A 43 -20.82 -6.17 -12.40
C ARG A 43 -22.17 -5.84 -11.75
N ASP A 44 -22.88 -6.87 -11.30
CA ASP A 44 -24.16 -6.71 -10.61
C ASP A 44 -23.99 -5.91 -9.31
N TYR A 45 -22.89 -6.14 -8.59
CA TYR A 45 -22.50 -5.38 -7.40
C TYR A 45 -22.21 -3.90 -7.71
N LEU A 46 -21.39 -3.60 -8.72
CA LEU A 46 -21.04 -2.23 -9.09
C LEU A 46 -22.27 -1.41 -9.52
N THR A 47 -23.22 -2.04 -10.20
CA THR A 47 -24.45 -1.39 -10.69
C THR A 47 -25.60 -1.45 -9.67
N SER A 48 -25.38 -1.99 -8.48
CA SER A 48 -26.41 -2.20 -7.44
C SER A 48 -27.65 -2.93 -7.96
N ALA A 49 -27.46 -3.94 -8.81
CA ALA A 49 -28.53 -4.71 -9.42
C ALA A 49 -29.46 -5.34 -8.36
N PRO A 50 -30.78 -5.46 -8.59
CA PRO A 50 -31.71 -6.01 -7.61
C PRO A 50 -31.32 -7.38 -7.05
N ALA A 51 -30.68 -8.23 -7.87
CA ALA A 51 -30.26 -9.57 -7.50
C ALA A 51 -29.18 -9.62 -6.39
N VAL A 52 -28.37 -8.56 -6.22
CA VAL A 52 -27.31 -8.52 -5.21
C VAL A 52 -27.72 -7.82 -3.92
N GLN A 53 -28.85 -7.12 -3.90
CA GLN A 53 -29.30 -6.33 -2.74
C GLN A 53 -29.68 -7.17 -1.52
N ALA A 54 -29.95 -8.47 -1.72
CA ALA A 54 -30.14 -9.41 -0.61
C ALA A 54 -28.84 -9.74 0.14
N PHE A 55 -27.67 -9.47 -0.46
CA PHE A 55 -26.35 -9.82 0.08
C PHE A 55 -25.48 -8.61 0.39
N TYR A 56 -25.67 -7.52 -0.35
CA TYR A 56 -24.87 -6.30 -0.23
C TYR A 56 -25.78 -5.09 -0.07
N GLU A 57 -25.38 -4.16 0.80
CA GLU A 57 -25.99 -2.83 0.81
C GLU A 57 -25.82 -2.17 -0.57
N PRO A 58 -26.78 -1.32 -1.01
CA PRO A 58 -26.65 -0.59 -2.26
C PRO A 58 -25.31 0.12 -2.33
N ALA A 59 -24.56 -0.13 -3.39
CA ALA A 59 -23.19 0.33 -3.50
C ALA A 59 -23.16 1.86 -3.65
N ARG A 60 -22.58 2.54 -2.66
CA ARG A 60 -22.41 4.00 -2.66
C ARG A 60 -20.92 4.33 -2.70
N TRP A 61 -20.40 4.52 -3.91
CA TRP A 61 -18.97 4.72 -4.19
C TRP A 61 -18.50 6.17 -4.05
N ASP A 62 -19.27 7.01 -3.35
CA ASP A 62 -19.01 8.43 -3.17
C ASP A 62 -18.81 8.80 -1.70
N LEU A 63 -18.47 10.07 -1.46
CA LEU A 63 -18.26 10.58 -0.10
C LEU A 63 -19.54 10.56 0.76
N GLU A 64 -20.72 10.59 0.14
CA GLU A 64 -21.99 10.50 0.87
C GLU A 64 -22.20 9.08 1.41
N GLY A 65 -21.95 8.06 0.59
CA GLY A 65 -21.95 6.65 0.99
C GLY A 65 -20.96 6.35 2.11
N LEU A 66 -19.73 6.85 1.97
CA LEU A 66 -18.70 6.72 3.01
C LEU A 66 -19.11 7.41 4.32
N GLN A 67 -19.78 8.56 4.24
CA GLN A 67 -20.31 9.24 5.42
C GLN A 67 -21.41 8.43 6.10
N ALA A 68 -22.38 7.89 5.35
CA ALA A 68 -23.42 7.04 5.89
C ALA A 68 -22.84 5.78 6.57
N SER A 69 -21.79 5.19 5.98
CA SER A 69 -21.06 4.05 6.55
C SER A 69 -20.37 4.42 7.86
N ALA A 70 -19.73 5.59 7.93
CA ALA A 70 -19.09 6.10 9.15
C ALA A 70 -20.11 6.35 10.27
N GLU A 71 -21.28 6.92 9.95
CA GLU A 71 -22.37 7.13 10.90
C GLU A 71 -22.94 5.79 11.42
N SER A 72 -23.04 4.78 10.54
CA SER A 72 -23.45 3.43 10.92
C SER A 72 -22.45 2.77 11.87
N ALA A 73 -21.16 2.89 11.58
CA ALA A 73 -20.08 2.37 12.43
C ALA A 73 -20.12 2.97 13.85
N LEU A 74 -20.44 4.27 13.97
CA LEU A 74 -20.53 4.97 15.25
C LEU A 74 -21.72 4.53 16.11
N ARG A 75 -22.81 4.05 15.51
CA ARG A 75 -23.98 3.53 16.25
C ARG A 75 -23.74 2.16 16.89
N SER A 76 -22.71 1.45 16.45
CA SER A 76 -22.42 0.11 16.93
C SER A 76 -21.58 0.17 18.22
N PRO A 77 -22.02 -0.43 19.35
CA PRO A 77 -21.20 -0.54 20.54
C PRO A 77 -19.99 -1.44 20.26
N ARG A 78 -18.78 -0.90 20.45
CA ARG A 78 -17.51 -1.61 20.20
C ARG A 78 -16.52 -1.31 21.32
N PRO A 79 -15.63 -2.27 21.68
CA PRO A 79 -14.56 -2.04 22.66
C PRO A 79 -13.43 -1.19 22.06
N ARG A 80 -13.73 0.07 21.71
CA ARG A 80 -12.85 0.97 20.96
C ARG A 80 -11.52 1.23 21.67
N ASP A 81 -11.57 1.35 22.99
CA ASP A 81 -10.39 1.64 23.82
C ASP A 81 -9.29 0.61 23.66
N LYS A 82 -9.65 -0.67 23.73
CA LYS A 82 -8.68 -1.77 23.58
C LYS A 82 -8.06 -1.77 22.18
N VAL A 83 -8.85 -1.43 21.16
CA VAL A 83 -8.40 -1.43 19.76
C VAL A 83 -7.42 -0.30 19.51
N PHE A 84 -7.76 0.96 19.83
CA PHE A 84 -6.82 2.05 19.55
C PHE A 84 -5.58 2.00 20.44
N GLU A 85 -5.66 1.51 21.69
CA GLU A 85 -4.47 1.30 22.52
C GLU A 85 -3.56 0.19 21.97
N ALA A 86 -4.12 -0.83 21.31
CA ALA A 86 -3.31 -1.80 20.57
C ALA A 86 -2.63 -1.16 19.35
N LEU A 87 -3.37 -0.37 18.56
CA LEU A 87 -2.82 0.31 17.39
C LEU A 87 -1.72 1.30 17.77
N ILE A 88 -1.91 2.12 18.82
CA ILE A 88 -0.90 3.07 19.31
C ILE A 88 0.38 2.32 19.68
N ARG A 89 0.28 1.27 20.51
CA ARG A 89 1.45 0.46 20.92
C ARG A 89 2.16 -0.17 19.74
N GLN A 90 1.41 -0.66 18.74
CA GLN A 90 1.98 -1.22 17.52
C GLN A 90 2.74 -0.18 16.69
N GLN A 91 2.23 1.06 16.57
CA GLN A 91 2.94 2.12 15.85
C GLN A 91 4.19 2.61 16.61
N GLU A 92 4.11 2.71 17.94
CA GLU A 92 5.23 3.09 18.79
C GLU A 92 6.36 2.05 18.74
N ALA A 93 6.03 0.76 18.80
CA ALA A 93 7.00 -0.32 18.67
C ALA A 93 7.69 -0.36 17.29
N ARG A 94 7.05 0.19 16.26
CA ARG A 94 7.62 0.35 14.91
C ARG A 94 8.36 1.67 14.72
N GLU A 95 8.42 2.52 15.74
CA GLU A 95 9.02 3.85 15.67
C GLU A 95 8.37 4.74 14.59
N ALA A 96 7.04 4.63 14.43
CA ALA A 96 6.24 5.38 13.46
C ALA A 96 5.44 6.51 14.15
N PRO A 97 6.06 7.66 14.48
CA PRO A 97 5.42 8.68 15.31
C PRO A 97 4.20 9.35 14.67
N ALA A 98 4.21 9.55 13.34
CA ALA A 98 3.08 10.11 12.61
C ALA A 98 1.86 9.17 12.62
N ALA A 99 2.07 7.88 12.34
CA ALA A 99 1.05 6.85 12.47
C ALA A 99 0.55 6.71 13.91
N ALA A 100 1.43 6.75 14.91
CA ALA A 100 1.05 6.74 16.33
C ALA A 100 0.18 7.96 16.68
N ALA A 101 0.52 9.14 16.16
CA ALA A 101 -0.30 10.34 16.32
C ALA A 101 -1.69 10.18 15.67
N GLN A 102 -1.77 9.59 14.48
CA GLN A 102 -3.04 9.27 13.81
C GLN A 102 -3.87 8.29 14.64
N ALA A 103 -3.28 7.21 15.13
CA ALA A 103 -3.95 6.22 15.98
C ALA A 103 -4.53 6.85 17.26
N ARG A 104 -3.83 7.79 17.90
CA ARG A 104 -4.33 8.52 19.09
C ARG A 104 -5.61 9.30 18.84
N ARG A 105 -5.87 9.73 17.60
CA ARG A 105 -7.12 10.45 17.23
C ARG A 105 -8.36 9.58 17.37
N LEU A 106 -8.22 8.26 17.36
CA LEU A 106 -9.33 7.31 17.58
C LEU A 106 -9.94 7.41 18.99
N ARG A 107 -9.27 8.11 19.93
CA ARG A 107 -9.80 8.47 21.25
C ARG A 107 -10.99 9.44 21.19
N ASP A 108 -11.12 10.24 20.13
CA ASP A 108 -12.34 11.05 19.93
C ASP A 108 -13.52 10.09 19.69
N PRO A 109 -14.61 10.17 20.48
CA PRO A 109 -15.76 9.28 20.32
C PRO A 109 -16.44 9.40 18.93
N ARG A 110 -16.25 10.51 18.21
CA ARG A 110 -16.75 10.74 16.85
C ARG A 110 -15.80 10.23 15.76
N ALA A 111 -14.58 9.83 16.13
CA ALA A 111 -13.59 9.34 15.19
C ALA A 111 -14.05 8.03 14.54
N THR A 112 -13.70 7.83 13.28
CA THR A 112 -13.88 6.56 12.57
C THR A 112 -12.57 6.15 11.90
N ALA A 113 -12.45 4.88 11.54
CA ALA A 113 -11.33 4.41 10.74
C ALA A 113 -11.80 4.13 9.31
N LEU A 114 -10.99 4.52 8.33
CA LEU A 114 -11.13 4.04 6.96
C LEU A 114 -10.11 2.93 6.76
N VAL A 115 -10.59 1.70 6.60
CA VAL A 115 -9.76 0.49 6.62
C VAL A 115 -9.63 -0.08 5.22
N THR A 116 -8.40 -0.37 4.82
CA THR A 116 -8.08 -1.23 3.68
C THR A 116 -7.08 -2.29 4.14
N GLY A 117 -6.65 -3.21 3.28
CA GLY A 117 -5.65 -4.19 3.66
C GLY A 117 -5.18 -5.08 2.52
N GLN A 118 -4.11 -5.81 2.81
CA GLN A 118 -3.57 -6.89 1.99
C GLN A 118 -2.67 -7.80 2.84
N GLN A 119 -2.39 -9.01 2.33
CA GLN A 119 -1.32 -9.87 2.84
C GLN A 119 0.05 -9.17 2.79
N ALA A 120 0.97 -9.63 3.64
CA ALA A 120 2.33 -9.11 3.76
C ALA A 120 3.25 -9.63 2.63
N VAL A 121 2.99 -9.20 1.40
CA VAL A 121 3.75 -9.66 0.21
C VAL A 121 5.16 -9.06 0.22
N LEU A 122 6.15 -9.85 -0.20
CA LEU A 122 7.55 -9.45 -0.33
C LEU A 122 7.68 -8.12 -1.09
N PHE A 123 8.47 -7.20 -0.54
CA PHE A 123 8.74 -5.85 -1.08
C PHE A 123 7.50 -5.02 -1.44
N GLY A 124 6.38 -5.24 -0.75
CA GLY A 124 5.12 -4.52 -0.99
C GLY A 124 4.24 -5.15 -2.07
N GLY A 125 4.75 -6.14 -2.80
CA GLY A 125 4.01 -6.90 -3.80
C GLY A 125 3.46 -6.04 -4.95
N PRO A 126 2.28 -6.39 -5.51
CA PRO A 126 1.70 -5.68 -6.64
C PRO A 126 1.31 -4.24 -6.27
N LEU A 127 1.42 -3.32 -7.23
CA LEU A 127 1.16 -1.88 -7.03
C LEU A 127 -0.21 -1.54 -6.42
N TYR A 128 -1.22 -2.41 -6.58
CA TYR A 128 -2.51 -2.18 -5.96
C TYR A 128 -2.44 -2.12 -4.43
N VAL A 129 -1.42 -2.71 -3.78
CA VAL A 129 -1.19 -2.57 -2.34
C VAL A 129 -0.98 -1.10 -1.97
N LEU A 130 -0.08 -0.45 -2.69
CA LEU A 130 0.19 0.98 -2.52
C LEU A 130 -1.02 1.83 -2.91
N TYR A 131 -1.74 1.47 -3.98
CA TYR A 131 -2.95 2.20 -4.38
C TYR A 131 -4.08 2.09 -3.36
N LYS A 132 -4.28 0.91 -2.76
CA LYS A 132 -5.23 0.72 -1.64
C LYS A 132 -4.85 1.60 -0.46
N ALA A 133 -3.58 1.57 -0.06
CA ALA A 133 -3.07 2.37 1.05
C ALA A 133 -3.21 3.88 0.80
N LEU A 134 -2.82 4.36 -0.38
CA LEU A 134 -2.99 5.75 -0.80
C LEU A 134 -4.47 6.16 -0.85
N ALA A 135 -5.33 5.31 -1.41
CA ALA A 135 -6.77 5.55 -1.45
C ALA A 135 -7.32 5.69 -0.04
N ALA A 136 -6.87 4.86 0.91
CA ALA A 136 -7.29 4.98 2.30
C ALA A 136 -6.89 6.35 2.90
N VAL A 137 -5.65 6.79 2.70
CA VAL A 137 -5.19 8.11 3.19
C VAL A 137 -5.99 9.26 2.56
N VAL A 138 -6.16 9.24 1.24
CA VAL A 138 -6.84 10.32 0.50
C VAL A 138 -8.33 10.38 0.87
N LEU A 139 -9.01 9.24 0.88
CA LEU A 139 -10.43 9.17 1.22
C LEU A 139 -10.68 9.50 2.69
N ALA A 140 -9.77 9.11 3.61
CA ALA A 140 -9.87 9.49 5.01
C ALA A 140 -9.83 11.02 5.18
N ARG A 141 -8.87 11.70 4.53
CA ARG A 141 -8.77 13.18 4.53
C ARG A 141 -10.02 13.84 3.96
N ALA A 142 -10.52 13.35 2.82
CA ALA A 142 -11.72 13.90 2.18
C ALA A 142 -12.98 13.71 3.06
N LEU A 143 -13.14 12.53 3.67
CA LEU A 143 -14.26 12.23 4.54
C LEU A 143 -14.20 13.02 5.85
N GLU A 144 -13.01 13.18 6.42
CA GLU A 144 -12.78 14.02 7.61
C GLU A 144 -13.16 15.48 7.37
N ALA A 145 -12.73 16.06 6.25
CA ALA A 145 -13.08 17.43 5.88
C ALA A 145 -14.60 17.62 5.73
N ARG A 146 -15.28 16.61 5.19
CA ARG A 146 -16.75 16.63 5.04
C ARG A 146 -17.49 16.46 6.37
N ARG A 147 -17.00 15.58 7.25
CA ARG A 147 -17.67 15.24 8.51
C ARG A 147 -17.35 16.18 9.66
N GLY A 148 -16.22 16.89 9.62
CA GLY A 148 -15.74 17.70 10.74
C GLY A 148 -15.35 16.86 11.98
N ALA A 149 -15.02 15.58 11.78
CA ALA A 149 -14.61 14.64 12.83
C ALA A 149 -13.49 13.73 12.31
N PRO A 150 -12.56 13.27 13.18
CA PRO A 150 -11.39 12.52 12.73
C PRO A 150 -11.73 11.26 11.92
N VAL A 151 -11.02 11.05 10.82
CA VAL A 151 -11.05 9.81 10.05
C VAL A 151 -9.62 9.30 9.92
N VAL A 152 -9.33 8.17 10.56
CA VAL A 152 -7.98 7.60 10.63
C VAL A 152 -7.80 6.56 9.53
N PRO A 153 -6.84 6.71 8.62
CA PRO A 153 -6.54 5.69 7.62
C PRO A 153 -5.80 4.52 8.26
N VAL A 154 -6.33 3.30 8.07
CA VAL A 154 -5.77 2.07 8.63
C VAL A 154 -5.52 1.07 7.50
N PHE A 155 -4.32 0.51 7.46
CA PHE A 155 -3.98 -0.61 6.60
C PHE A 155 -3.88 -1.89 7.43
N TRP A 156 -4.80 -2.80 7.22
CA TRP A 156 -4.80 -4.13 7.82
C TRP A 156 -3.80 -5.03 7.10
N VAL A 157 -2.68 -5.32 7.75
CA VAL A 157 -1.76 -6.37 7.29
C VAL A 157 -2.38 -7.73 7.61
N ALA A 158 -2.83 -8.45 6.59
CA ALA A 158 -3.44 -9.77 6.73
C ALA A 158 -2.38 -10.85 7.02
N ALA A 159 -1.77 -10.77 8.19
CA ALA A 159 -0.61 -11.58 8.57
C ALA A 159 -0.96 -12.95 9.17
N ASP A 160 -2.25 -13.23 9.38
CA ASP A 160 -2.75 -14.53 9.87
C ASP A 160 -2.85 -15.59 8.75
N ASP A 161 -2.72 -15.17 7.49
CA ASP A 161 -2.70 -16.06 6.34
C ASP A 161 -1.40 -16.89 6.31
N HIS A 162 -1.54 -18.17 5.97
CA HIS A 162 -0.47 -19.16 5.90
C HIS A 162 -0.04 -19.49 4.47
N ASP A 163 -0.59 -18.81 3.46
CA ASP A 163 -0.16 -18.99 2.07
C ASP A 163 1.19 -18.30 1.80
N PHE A 164 2.26 -18.99 2.22
CA PHE A 164 3.63 -18.54 1.96
C PHE A 164 3.94 -18.41 0.45
N ALA A 165 3.29 -19.22 -0.39
CA ALA A 165 3.56 -19.22 -1.82
C ALA A 165 3.09 -17.92 -2.48
N GLU A 166 1.98 -17.36 -2.03
CA GLU A 166 1.43 -16.09 -2.52
C GLU A 166 2.28 -14.89 -2.11
N ILE A 167 2.82 -14.88 -0.88
CA ILE A 167 3.46 -13.70 -0.30
C ILE A 167 4.99 -13.63 -0.49
N ARG A 168 5.64 -14.70 -0.97
CA ARG A 168 7.11 -14.78 -1.04
C ARG A 168 7.75 -14.20 -2.28
N SER A 169 6.98 -13.63 -3.20
CA SER A 169 7.55 -13.10 -4.44
C SER A 169 6.99 -11.73 -4.81
N THR A 170 7.81 -10.97 -5.52
CA THR A 170 7.40 -9.78 -6.24
C THR A 170 7.93 -9.85 -7.67
N THR A 171 7.32 -9.07 -8.56
CA THR A 171 7.68 -9.05 -9.97
C THR A 171 8.16 -7.65 -10.35
N VAL A 172 9.26 -7.57 -11.06
CA VAL A 172 9.85 -6.30 -11.52
C VAL A 172 10.13 -6.32 -13.01
N LEU A 173 10.27 -5.12 -13.58
CA LEU A 173 10.63 -4.91 -14.98
C LEU A 173 12.06 -4.41 -15.07
N ASP A 174 12.84 -4.97 -15.98
CA ASP A 174 14.19 -4.48 -16.28
C ASP A 174 14.20 -3.38 -17.35
N GLU A 175 15.41 -2.93 -17.72
CA GLU A 175 15.65 -1.94 -18.78
C GLU A 175 15.09 -2.31 -20.15
N MET A 176 14.94 -3.61 -20.42
CA MET A 176 14.44 -4.16 -21.68
C MET A 176 12.92 -4.45 -21.62
N GLY A 177 12.28 -4.17 -20.48
CA GLY A 177 10.88 -4.49 -20.22
C GLY A 177 10.61 -5.98 -19.99
N GLN A 178 11.65 -6.77 -19.70
CA GLN A 178 11.48 -8.17 -19.33
C GLN A 178 11.00 -8.26 -17.88
N ILE A 179 10.14 -9.24 -17.64
CA ILE A 179 9.54 -9.54 -16.36
C ILE A 179 10.47 -10.46 -15.58
N HIS A 180 10.85 -10.06 -14.37
CA HIS A 180 11.66 -10.85 -13.45
C HIS A 180 10.88 -11.11 -12.16
N ASP A 181 10.78 -12.39 -11.77
CA ASP A 181 10.18 -12.80 -10.51
C ASP A 181 11.27 -12.97 -9.45
N VAL A 182 11.25 -12.08 -8.47
CA VAL A 182 12.18 -12.10 -7.34
C VAL A 182 11.50 -12.82 -6.17
N ARG A 183 12.12 -13.88 -5.66
CA ARG A 183 11.50 -14.80 -4.70
C ARG A 183 12.32 -15.03 -3.44
N TYR A 184 11.67 -14.89 -2.29
CA TYR A 184 12.21 -15.30 -1.00
C TYR A 184 12.21 -16.82 -0.83
N SER A 185 13.42 -17.36 -0.67
CA SER A 185 13.71 -18.79 -0.58
C SER A 185 14.55 -19.06 0.67
N PRO A 186 13.91 -19.16 1.85
CA PRO A 186 14.61 -19.42 3.11
C PRO A 186 15.29 -20.80 3.11
N HIS A 187 16.28 -20.99 3.98
CA HIS A 187 16.93 -22.28 4.20
C HIS A 187 15.95 -23.39 4.57
N ARG A 188 14.86 -23.01 5.25
CA ARG A 188 13.75 -23.91 5.57
C ARG A 188 12.42 -23.24 5.27
N GLU A 189 11.61 -23.89 4.46
CA GLU A 189 10.28 -23.40 4.11
C GLU A 189 9.35 -23.39 5.34
N PRO A 190 8.69 -22.25 5.65
CA PRO A 190 7.84 -22.09 6.83
C PRO A 190 6.44 -22.65 6.59
N VAL A 191 6.35 -23.96 6.29
CA VAL A 191 5.10 -24.63 5.91
C VAL A 191 4.02 -24.44 6.97
N GLY A 192 2.86 -23.91 6.56
CA GLY A 192 1.69 -23.71 7.41
C GLY A 192 1.83 -22.61 8.48
N GLN A 193 2.92 -21.83 8.45
CA GLN A 193 3.09 -20.72 9.39
C GLN A 193 2.38 -19.46 8.86
N PRO A 194 1.66 -18.73 9.72
CA PRO A 194 1.12 -17.43 9.35
C PRO A 194 2.26 -16.44 9.08
N ALA A 195 2.06 -15.50 8.15
CA ALA A 195 3.07 -14.49 7.79
C ALA A 195 3.62 -13.70 9.00
N ALA A 196 2.80 -13.52 10.05
CA ALA A 196 3.22 -12.91 11.31
C ALA A 196 4.35 -13.65 12.04
N LYS A 197 4.53 -14.96 11.79
CA LYS A 197 5.53 -15.83 12.43
C LYS A 197 6.70 -16.20 11.51
N ILE A 198 6.59 -15.91 10.22
CA ILE A 198 7.66 -16.18 9.25
C ILE A 198 8.79 -15.19 9.52
N THR A 199 9.85 -15.68 10.16
CA THR A 199 11.07 -14.92 10.42
C THR A 199 11.99 -15.00 9.19
N LEU A 200 12.49 -13.85 8.76
CA LEU A 200 13.43 -13.74 7.64
C LEU A 200 14.80 -14.25 8.09
N ASP A 201 15.42 -15.14 7.33
CA ASP A 201 16.81 -15.57 7.53
C ASP A 201 17.79 -14.72 6.70
N ASP A 202 19.06 -15.08 6.69
CA ASP A 202 20.11 -14.38 5.95
C ASP A 202 19.92 -14.40 4.42
N THR A 203 19.12 -15.30 3.87
CA THR A 203 18.85 -15.33 2.42
C THR A 203 18.15 -14.07 1.93
N VAL A 204 17.44 -13.35 2.80
CA VAL A 204 16.73 -12.11 2.43
C VAL A 204 17.67 -11.02 1.93
N THR A 205 18.92 -10.98 2.41
CA THR A 205 19.91 -9.99 1.99
C THR A 205 20.32 -10.19 0.53
N GLY A 206 20.44 -11.45 0.08
CA GLY A 206 20.78 -11.77 -1.31
C GLY A 206 19.73 -11.28 -2.30
N ILE A 207 18.46 -11.26 -1.88
CA ILE A 207 17.31 -10.90 -2.72
C ILE A 207 17.29 -9.40 -3.02
N VAL A 208 17.71 -8.56 -2.06
CA VAL A 208 17.84 -7.12 -2.31
C VAL A 208 18.93 -6.84 -3.35
N GLU A 209 20.01 -7.62 -3.35
CA GLU A 209 21.08 -7.50 -4.34
C GLU A 209 20.68 -8.10 -5.70
N GLU A 210 19.92 -9.20 -5.73
CA GLU A 210 19.27 -9.71 -6.94
C GLU A 210 18.38 -8.63 -7.57
N LEU A 211 17.52 -8.00 -6.76
CA LEU A 211 16.65 -6.91 -7.19
C LEU A 211 17.45 -5.72 -7.76
N ARG A 212 18.61 -5.38 -7.17
CA ARG A 212 19.51 -4.34 -7.71
C ARG A 212 19.97 -4.66 -9.13
N GLY A 213 20.25 -5.92 -9.43
CA GLY A 213 20.67 -6.38 -10.74
C GLY A 213 19.58 -6.26 -11.82
N HIS A 214 18.31 -6.41 -11.44
CA HIS A 214 17.18 -6.30 -12.36
C HIS A 214 16.71 -4.85 -12.58
N LEU A 215 16.83 -3.98 -11.57
CA LEU A 215 16.27 -2.64 -11.66
C LEU A 215 17.12 -1.69 -12.53
N PRO A 216 16.49 -0.95 -13.47
CA PRO A 216 17.17 0.05 -14.29
C PRO A 216 17.88 1.09 -13.42
N ALA A 217 19.04 1.57 -13.87
CA ALA A 217 19.68 2.71 -13.22
C ALA A 217 18.74 3.93 -13.25
N GLY A 218 18.31 4.39 -12.08
CA GLY A 218 17.29 5.43 -11.95
C GLY A 218 17.53 6.33 -10.76
N LEU A 219 16.96 7.54 -10.80
CA LEU A 219 17.18 8.62 -9.83
C LEU A 219 16.98 8.20 -8.37
N HIS A 220 16.04 7.28 -8.12
CA HIS A 220 15.66 6.81 -6.78
C HIS A 220 15.93 5.32 -6.56
N ARG A 221 16.62 4.63 -7.48
CA ARG A 221 16.82 3.18 -7.38
C ARG A 221 17.52 2.81 -6.07
N ASP A 222 18.65 3.45 -5.79
CA ASP A 222 19.47 3.10 -4.64
C ASP A 222 18.81 3.50 -3.31
N GLU A 223 17.97 4.54 -3.31
CA GLU A 223 17.13 4.94 -2.18
C GLU A 223 16.07 3.88 -1.87
N VAL A 224 15.35 3.39 -2.89
CA VAL A 224 14.36 2.31 -2.75
C VAL A 224 15.02 1.02 -2.27
N LEU A 225 16.17 0.63 -2.86
CA LEU A 225 16.91 -0.55 -2.43
C LEU A 225 17.40 -0.43 -0.98
N SER A 226 17.87 0.75 -0.57
CA SER A 226 18.28 0.99 0.81
C SER A 226 17.12 0.90 1.79
N LEU A 227 15.94 1.42 1.41
CA LEU A 227 14.71 1.29 2.20
C LEU A 227 14.28 -0.19 2.33
N LEU A 228 14.32 -0.95 1.24
CA LEU A 228 14.01 -2.38 1.27
C LEU A 228 15.00 -3.14 2.17
N ALA A 229 16.31 -2.89 2.05
CA ALA A 229 17.32 -3.49 2.92
C ALA A 229 17.11 -3.16 4.41
N ALA A 230 16.70 -1.93 4.72
CA ALA A 230 16.42 -1.51 6.08
C ALA A 230 15.18 -2.20 6.68
N CYS A 231 14.17 -2.48 5.86
CA CYS A 231 12.92 -3.13 6.29
C CYS A 231 13.04 -4.66 6.36
N TYR A 232 13.62 -5.28 5.33
CA TYR A 232 13.70 -6.73 5.14
C TYR A 232 15.07 -7.25 5.60
N ARG A 233 15.22 -7.43 6.91
CA ARG A 233 16.46 -7.87 7.55
C ARG A 233 16.33 -9.24 8.23
N PRO A 234 17.43 -9.99 8.37
CA PRO A 234 17.41 -11.23 9.14
C PRO A 234 16.89 -10.99 10.56
N GLY A 235 16.05 -11.90 11.05
CA GLY A 235 15.41 -11.83 12.37
C GLY A 235 14.12 -10.99 12.44
N ALA A 236 13.82 -10.16 11.44
CA ALA A 236 12.50 -9.53 11.33
C ALA A 236 11.48 -10.53 10.78
N THR A 237 10.20 -10.37 11.11
CA THR A 237 9.15 -11.15 10.45
C THR A 237 8.78 -10.54 9.11
N LEU A 238 8.26 -11.35 8.18
CA LEU A 238 7.79 -10.86 6.88
C LEU A 238 6.71 -9.78 7.03
N ALA A 239 5.79 -9.98 7.98
CA ALA A 239 4.76 -9.00 8.31
C ALA A 239 5.33 -7.70 8.91
N GLU A 240 6.35 -7.78 9.77
CA GLU A 240 7.02 -6.60 10.32
C GLU A 240 7.75 -5.81 9.22
N ALA A 241 8.50 -6.50 8.36
CA ALA A 241 9.22 -5.88 7.26
C ALA A 241 8.27 -5.16 6.29
N PHE A 242 7.16 -5.80 5.93
CA PHE A 242 6.10 -5.20 5.11
C PHE A 242 5.47 -3.97 5.78
N ALA A 243 5.15 -4.06 7.08
CA ALA A 243 4.57 -2.94 7.81
C ALA A 243 5.53 -1.74 7.89
N ARG A 244 6.82 -1.99 8.16
CA ARG A 244 7.87 -0.96 8.17
C ARG A 244 8.02 -0.28 6.80
N LEU A 245 7.93 -1.05 5.71
CA LEU A 245 7.95 -0.49 4.36
C LEU A 245 6.77 0.45 4.14
N LEU A 246 5.54 0.03 4.46
CA LEU A 246 4.35 0.89 4.31
C LEU A 246 4.42 2.14 5.19
N SER A 247 4.85 2.02 6.45
CA SER A 247 5.00 3.17 7.34
C SER A 247 6.06 4.17 6.84
N SER A 248 7.10 3.68 6.16
CA SER A 248 8.13 4.54 5.57
C SER A 248 7.63 5.28 4.33
N LEU A 249 6.84 4.60 3.48
CA LEU A 249 6.27 5.19 2.27
C LEU A 249 5.10 6.14 2.59
N LEU A 250 4.31 5.83 3.62
CA LEU A 250 3.10 6.55 4.02
C LEU A 250 3.10 6.80 5.54
N PRO A 251 3.81 7.83 6.03
CA PRO A 251 3.98 8.07 7.47
C PRO A 251 2.67 8.29 8.25
N ASP A 252 1.63 8.80 7.59
CA ASP A 252 0.31 9.04 8.18
C ASP A 252 -0.59 7.79 8.24
N LEU A 253 -0.17 6.66 7.65
CA LEU A 253 -0.96 5.44 7.62
C LEU A 253 -0.74 4.61 8.88
N VAL A 254 -1.82 4.26 9.58
CA VAL A 254 -1.76 3.30 10.69
C VAL A 254 -1.70 1.89 10.11
N VAL A 255 -0.60 1.16 10.31
CA VAL A 255 -0.37 -0.18 9.72
C VAL A 255 -0.35 -1.29 10.78
#